data_AF-F7PI30-F1
#
_entry.id   AF-F7PI30-F1
#
_cell.length_a   1.000
_cell.length_b   1.000
_cell.length_c   1.000
_cell.angle_alpha   90.00
_cell.angle_beta   90.00
_cell.angle_gamma   90.00
#
_symmetry.space_group_name_H-M   'P 1'
#
loop_
_entity.id
_entity.type
_entity.pdbx_description
1 polymer ?
#
loop_
_entity_poly.entity_id
_entity_poly.type
_entity_poly.pdbx_seq_one_letter_code
_entity_poly.pdbx_strand_id
1 'polypeptide(L)'
;MKRALAWIRKSKGSDDDVGLELQREEVHALAEELGDEVDTLDLGVQTGFSTLTRDPDASTTWIDQHLDVQDTVEELRSGAYDVLVAFDDRRVARDEYFSVIEHAAVQGGCDVAFVSDDVETDDLAFDIQRRVERKTKDEEIKKSKAAVKEKQENGHFHGTVPFGLAFTADKMHLEKHPVEWDQLLDAIERRENGETLASIADDIGTSAPTVSRMTNRGVEWYEEKLREYGREEPVPHASNQG
;
A
#
# COMPACT_ATOMS: atom_id res chain seq x y z
N MET A 1 20.39 -2.37 -15.15
CA MET A 1 20.66 -0.98 -15.50
C MET A 1 19.31 -0.31 -15.42
N LYS A 2 19.17 0.66 -14.51
CA LYS A 2 17.89 1.26 -14.21
C LYS A 2 17.61 2.39 -15.20
N ARG A 3 16.55 2.30 -16.00
CA ARG A 3 16.22 3.31 -17.01
C ARG A 3 15.20 4.29 -16.44
N ALA A 4 15.51 5.58 -16.54
CA ALA A 4 14.67 6.67 -16.10
C ALA A 4 14.10 7.43 -17.31
N LEU A 5 12.84 7.82 -17.23
CA LEU A 5 12.17 8.68 -18.20
C LEU A 5 11.97 10.06 -17.58
N ALA A 6 12.60 11.09 -18.12
CA ALA A 6 12.35 12.48 -17.80
C ALA A 6 11.15 13.00 -18.62
N TRP A 7 10.03 13.30 -17.95
CA TRP A 7 8.81 13.82 -18.56
C TRP A 7 8.67 15.32 -18.31
N ILE A 8 8.81 16.10 -19.37
CA ILE A 8 8.85 17.57 -19.31
C ILE A 8 7.71 18.15 -20.14
N ARG A 9 6.89 19.00 -19.53
CA ARG A 9 5.79 19.69 -20.21
C ARG A 9 5.37 20.94 -19.47
N LYS A 10 5.25 22.05 -20.19
CA LYS A 10 4.67 23.28 -19.67
C LYS A 10 3.29 23.55 -20.26
N SER A 11 2.35 23.97 -19.41
CA SER A 11 0.95 24.17 -19.82
C SER A 11 0.68 25.43 -20.63
N LYS A 12 1.42 26.52 -20.37
CA LYS A 12 1.28 27.84 -21.00
C LYS A 12 2.60 28.61 -20.87
N GLY A 13 2.97 29.37 -21.89
CA GLY A 13 4.21 30.14 -21.94
C GLY A 13 4.90 30.07 -23.29
N SER A 14 6.07 30.69 -23.43
CA SER A 14 7.03 30.36 -24.50
C SER A 14 8.07 29.38 -23.98
N ASP A 15 8.75 28.67 -24.89
CA ASP A 15 9.85 27.76 -24.54
C ASP A 15 11.01 28.50 -23.84
N ASP A 16 11.20 29.79 -24.14
CA ASP A 16 12.20 30.70 -23.54
C ASP A 16 11.83 31.21 -22.13
N ASP A 17 10.70 30.76 -21.57
CA ASP A 17 10.34 31.13 -20.21
C ASP A 17 11.21 30.37 -19.21
N VAL A 18 11.82 31.10 -18.26
CA VAL A 18 12.64 30.59 -17.13
C VAL A 18 12.05 29.35 -16.44
N GLY A 19 10.73 29.23 -16.39
CA GLY A 19 10.07 28.07 -15.80
C GLY A 19 10.15 26.75 -16.57
N LEU A 20 10.44 26.74 -17.88
CA LEU A 20 10.62 25.48 -18.65
C LEU A 20 12.06 24.98 -18.55
N GLU A 21 13.04 25.88 -18.66
CA GLU A 21 14.45 25.55 -18.46
C GLU A 21 14.70 25.00 -17.06
N LEU A 22 14.14 25.63 -16.02
CA LEU A 22 14.22 25.11 -14.66
C LEU A 22 13.59 23.71 -14.53
N GLN A 23 12.43 23.48 -15.16
CA GLN A 23 11.81 22.15 -15.19
C GLN A 23 12.70 21.10 -15.86
N ARG A 24 13.34 21.45 -17.00
CA ARG A 24 14.28 20.56 -17.70
C ARG A 24 15.43 20.19 -16.76
N GLU A 25 16.05 21.18 -16.13
CA GLU A 25 17.19 20.97 -15.23
C GLU A 25 16.83 20.10 -14.02
N GLU A 26 15.75 20.42 -13.30
CA GLU A 26 15.41 19.72 -12.06
C GLU A 26 14.86 18.31 -12.32
N VAL A 27 14.08 18.12 -13.38
CA VAL A 27 13.59 16.78 -13.77
C VAL A 27 14.75 15.90 -14.20
N HIS A 28 15.71 16.44 -14.97
CA HIS A 28 16.90 15.69 -15.35
C HIS A 28 17.77 15.33 -14.14
N ALA A 29 18.01 16.28 -13.23
CA ALA A 29 18.81 16.03 -12.03
C ALA A 29 18.21 14.87 -11.20
N LEU A 30 16.89 14.85 -11.02
CA LEU A 30 16.22 13.77 -10.30
C LEU A 30 16.21 12.45 -11.10
N ALA A 31 16.08 12.49 -12.43
CA ALA A 31 16.16 11.31 -13.28
C ALA A 31 17.55 10.65 -13.24
N GLU A 32 18.61 11.46 -13.26
CA GLU A 32 20.01 11.01 -13.14
C GLU A 32 20.33 10.47 -11.74
N GLU A 33 19.67 10.97 -10.69
CA GLU A 33 19.77 10.39 -9.34
C GLU A 33 19.08 9.02 -9.26
N LEU A 34 17.95 8.86 -9.96
CA LEU A 34 17.09 7.69 -9.83
C LEU A 34 17.38 6.58 -10.85
N GLY A 35 18.11 6.85 -11.94
CA GLY A 35 18.43 5.91 -13.02
C GLY A 35 19.88 5.99 -13.51
N ASP A 36 20.35 4.90 -14.12
CA ASP A 36 21.68 4.81 -14.74
C ASP A 36 21.68 5.33 -16.19
N GLU A 37 20.52 5.28 -16.85
CA GLU A 37 20.28 5.76 -18.21
C GLU A 37 19.01 6.60 -18.20
N VAL A 38 19.06 7.77 -18.85
CA VAL A 38 17.95 8.73 -18.86
C VAL A 38 17.51 8.97 -20.29
N ASP A 39 16.25 8.65 -20.57
CA ASP A 39 15.55 9.07 -21.78
C ASP A 39 14.63 10.25 -21.46
N THR A 40 14.36 11.09 -22.46
CA THR A 40 13.61 12.33 -22.27
C THR A 40 12.41 12.40 -23.21
N LEU A 41 11.23 12.58 -22.62
CA LEU A 41 10.03 13.06 -23.30
C LEU A 41 9.85 14.55 -22.97
N ASP A 42 10.34 15.42 -23.85
CA ASP A 42 10.15 16.87 -23.74
C ASP A 42 9.09 17.35 -24.73
N LEU A 43 7.91 17.65 -24.20
CA LEU A 43 6.76 18.13 -24.96
C LEU A 43 6.76 19.67 -25.09
N GLY A 44 7.74 20.37 -24.50
CA GLY A 44 7.81 21.83 -24.47
C GLY A 44 6.51 22.46 -23.95
N VAL A 45 6.00 23.45 -24.67
CA VAL A 45 4.69 24.06 -24.39
C VAL A 45 3.57 23.28 -25.07
N GLN A 46 2.90 22.43 -24.31
CA GLN A 46 1.81 21.57 -24.77
C GLN A 46 0.65 21.62 -23.75
N THR A 47 -0.61 21.53 -24.20
CA THR A 47 -1.73 21.43 -23.25
C THR A 47 -1.72 20.09 -22.52
N GLY A 48 -2.11 20.08 -21.26
CA GLY A 48 -2.15 18.87 -20.43
C GLY A 48 -3.51 18.19 -20.41
N PHE A 49 -4.48 18.71 -21.16
CA PHE A 49 -5.83 18.14 -21.22
C PHE A 49 -5.91 17.08 -22.31
N SER A 50 -6.75 16.09 -22.06
CA SER A 50 -7.06 14.98 -22.95
C SER A 50 -8.48 15.07 -23.49
N THR A 51 -8.78 14.25 -24.50
CA THR A 51 -10.16 14.07 -24.99
C THR A 51 -11.08 13.37 -24.00
N LEU A 52 -10.55 12.82 -22.88
CA LEU A 52 -11.39 12.21 -21.84
C LEU A 52 -12.23 13.23 -21.07
N THR A 53 -11.71 14.45 -20.89
CA THR A 53 -12.38 15.50 -20.09
C THR A 53 -12.81 16.72 -20.90
N ARG A 54 -12.43 16.78 -22.18
CA ARG A 54 -12.73 17.88 -23.09
C ARG A 54 -13.31 17.36 -24.40
N ASP A 55 -14.10 18.21 -25.05
CA ASP A 55 -14.63 17.94 -26.37
C ASP A 55 -13.47 17.67 -27.36
N PRO A 56 -13.41 16.50 -28.02
CA PRO A 56 -12.35 16.15 -28.95
C PRO A 56 -12.15 17.19 -30.06
N ASP A 57 -13.21 17.91 -30.45
CA ASP A 57 -13.19 18.91 -31.52
C ASP A 57 -12.75 20.30 -31.02
N ALA A 58 -12.55 20.49 -29.71
CA ALA A 58 -12.22 21.80 -29.14
C ALA A 58 -10.73 22.19 -29.21
N SER A 59 -9.84 21.27 -29.60
CA SER A 59 -8.40 21.52 -29.79
C SER A 59 -7.81 20.47 -30.73
N THR A 60 -6.66 20.79 -31.35
CA THR A 60 -5.90 19.88 -32.22
C THR A 60 -4.65 19.31 -31.55
N THR A 61 -4.43 19.63 -30.27
CA THR A 61 -3.18 19.32 -29.55
C THR A 61 -3.45 18.64 -28.21
N TRP A 62 -4.38 17.69 -28.16
CA TRP A 62 -4.64 16.95 -26.93
C TRP A 62 -3.47 16.05 -26.54
N ILE A 63 -3.25 15.88 -25.24
CA ILE A 63 -2.10 15.12 -24.75
C ILE A 63 -2.20 13.63 -25.11
N ASP A 64 -3.41 13.07 -25.09
CA ASP A 64 -3.72 11.69 -25.44
C ASP A 64 -3.70 11.41 -26.95
N GLN A 65 -3.57 12.46 -27.77
CA GLN A 65 -3.39 12.36 -29.22
C GLN A 65 -1.96 12.62 -29.67
N HIS A 66 -1.07 13.02 -28.76
CA HIS A 66 0.34 13.27 -29.09
C HIS A 66 1.05 11.93 -29.31
N LEU A 67 1.63 11.71 -30.50
CA LEU A 67 2.24 10.42 -30.85
C LEU A 67 3.33 10.01 -29.86
N ASP A 68 4.25 10.93 -29.52
CA ASP A 68 5.31 10.63 -28.55
C ASP A 68 4.76 10.25 -27.16
N VAL A 69 3.61 10.81 -26.76
CA VAL A 69 2.93 10.42 -25.50
C VAL A 69 2.34 9.03 -25.63
N GLN A 70 1.70 8.70 -26.76
CA GLN A 70 1.13 7.38 -26.99
C GLN A 70 2.21 6.30 -27.00
N ASP A 71 3.30 6.54 -27.71
CA ASP A 71 4.45 5.63 -27.79
C ASP A 71 5.07 5.45 -26.40
N THR A 72 5.29 6.54 -25.67
CA THR A 72 5.82 6.49 -24.29
C THR A 72 4.90 5.71 -23.35
N VAL A 73 3.57 5.86 -23.48
CA VAL A 73 2.61 5.11 -22.67
C VAL A 73 2.68 3.61 -22.95
N GLU A 74 2.85 3.20 -24.21
CA GLU A 74 3.06 1.79 -24.55
C GLU A 74 4.42 1.28 -24.05
N GLU A 75 5.47 2.09 -24.13
CA GLU A 75 6.79 1.76 -23.57
C GLU A 75 6.73 1.57 -22.05
N LEU A 76 6.03 2.46 -21.34
CA LEU A 76 5.76 2.34 -19.91
C LEU A 76 5.03 1.03 -19.60
N ARG A 77 3.98 0.68 -20.34
CA ARG A 77 3.26 -0.61 -20.16
C ARG A 77 4.14 -1.82 -20.40
N SER A 78 5.05 -1.73 -21.36
CA SER A 78 5.96 -2.82 -21.70
C SER A 78 7.08 -3.03 -20.67
N GLY A 79 7.24 -2.09 -19.73
CA GLY A 79 8.32 -2.10 -18.73
C GLY A 79 9.66 -1.61 -19.29
N ALA A 80 9.64 -0.70 -20.27
CA ALA A 80 10.86 -0.13 -20.85
C ALA A 80 11.64 0.77 -19.88
N TYR A 81 10.95 1.31 -18.87
CA TYR A 81 11.47 2.22 -17.86
C TYR A 81 11.19 1.69 -16.45
N ASP A 82 12.12 1.93 -15.54
CA ASP A 82 11.98 1.60 -14.12
C ASP A 82 11.45 2.79 -13.30
N VAL A 83 11.65 4.02 -13.79
CA VAL A 83 11.16 5.23 -13.14
C VAL A 83 10.79 6.31 -14.16
N LEU A 84 9.63 6.92 -13.98
CA LEU A 84 9.18 8.14 -14.65
C LEU A 84 9.38 9.30 -13.68
N VAL A 85 10.04 10.36 -14.12
CA VAL A 85 10.29 11.56 -13.34
C VAL A 85 9.63 12.74 -14.04
N ALA A 86 8.80 13.50 -13.33
CA ALA A 86 8.18 14.72 -13.84
C ALA A 86 8.31 15.84 -12.82
N PHE A 87 7.97 17.07 -13.20
CA PHE A 87 8.04 18.19 -12.26
C PHE A 87 6.93 18.12 -11.19
N ASP A 88 5.69 17.91 -11.64
CA ASP A 88 4.49 17.69 -10.82
C ASP A 88 3.50 16.80 -11.62
N ASP A 89 2.44 16.31 -10.97
CA ASP A 89 1.38 15.49 -11.59
C ASP A 89 0.71 16.22 -12.77
N ARG A 90 0.44 17.51 -12.56
CA ARG A 90 -0.17 18.38 -13.57
C ARG A 90 0.73 18.55 -14.78
N ARG A 91 2.05 18.32 -14.73
CA ARG A 91 2.97 18.34 -15.89
C ARG A 91 2.91 17.05 -16.69
N VAL A 92 2.55 15.94 -16.08
CA VAL A 92 2.24 14.71 -16.81
C VAL A 92 0.91 14.88 -17.55
N ALA A 93 -0.20 15.09 -16.83
CA ALA A 93 -1.49 15.45 -17.41
C ALA A 93 -2.31 16.29 -16.42
N ARG A 94 -3.21 17.14 -16.91
CA ARG A 94 -4.03 18.05 -16.08
C ARG A 94 -5.39 17.48 -15.70
N ASP A 95 -5.68 16.26 -16.15
CA ASP A 95 -6.98 15.63 -16.02
C ASP A 95 -6.84 14.12 -15.81
N GLU A 96 -7.97 13.41 -15.89
CA GLU A 96 -8.07 11.97 -15.67
C GLU A 96 -7.13 11.10 -16.53
N TYR A 97 -6.53 11.68 -17.58
CA TYR A 97 -5.53 10.97 -18.37
C TYR A 97 -4.25 10.66 -17.58
N PHE A 98 -3.97 11.41 -16.50
CA PHE A 98 -2.88 11.06 -15.59
C PHE A 98 -3.04 9.64 -15.04
N SER A 99 -4.26 9.25 -14.65
CA SER A 99 -4.57 7.90 -14.15
C SER A 99 -4.29 6.81 -15.20
N VAL A 100 -4.43 7.12 -16.50
CA VAL A 100 -4.11 6.19 -17.60
C VAL A 100 -2.60 5.96 -17.68
N ILE A 101 -1.81 7.04 -17.55
CA ILE A 101 -0.35 6.99 -17.57
C ILE A 101 0.18 6.28 -16.30
N GLU A 102 -0.39 6.58 -15.14
CA GLU A 102 -0.05 5.91 -13.88
C GLU A 102 -0.35 4.41 -13.96
N HIS A 103 -1.51 4.03 -14.50
CA HIS A 103 -1.85 2.62 -14.69
C HIS A 103 -0.87 1.92 -15.63
N ALA A 104 -0.47 2.59 -16.72
CA ALA A 104 0.55 2.08 -17.63
C ALA A 104 1.90 1.86 -16.96
N ALA A 105 2.36 2.84 -16.16
CA ALA A 105 3.59 2.73 -15.39
C ALA A 105 3.54 1.55 -14.41
N VAL A 106 2.46 1.42 -13.63
CA VAL A 106 2.27 0.31 -12.68
C VAL A 106 2.28 -1.05 -13.39
N GLN A 107 1.66 -1.16 -14.57
CA GLN A 107 1.65 -2.40 -15.35
C GLN A 107 3.06 -2.83 -15.78
N GLY A 108 3.90 -1.88 -16.20
CA GLY A 108 5.30 -2.15 -16.57
C GLY A 108 6.27 -2.22 -15.38
N GLY A 109 5.81 -1.97 -14.16
CA GLY A 109 6.67 -1.92 -12.98
C GLY A 109 7.53 -0.65 -12.88
N CYS A 110 7.09 0.44 -13.49
CA CYS A 110 7.71 1.75 -13.47
C CYS A 110 7.19 2.60 -12.30
N ASP A 111 8.09 3.18 -11.50
CA ASP A 111 7.74 4.10 -10.42
C ASP A 111 7.58 5.55 -10.92
N VAL A 112 6.64 6.33 -10.38
CA VAL A 112 6.42 7.75 -10.81
C VAL A 112 6.88 8.76 -9.76
N ALA A 113 7.99 9.47 -9.98
CA ALA A 113 8.56 10.48 -9.06
C ALA A 113 8.32 11.93 -9.52
N PHE A 114 8.23 12.86 -8.56
CA PHE A 114 8.02 14.28 -8.80
C PHE A 114 9.12 15.15 -8.17
N VAL A 115 9.43 16.28 -8.79
CA VAL A 115 10.41 17.28 -8.31
C VAL A 115 9.82 18.20 -7.23
N SER A 116 8.61 18.72 -7.47
CA SER A 116 7.98 19.69 -6.57
C SER A 116 7.08 19.01 -5.52
N ASP A 117 7.23 19.43 -4.25
CA ASP A 117 6.32 19.10 -3.14
C ASP A 117 5.00 19.89 -3.18
N ASP A 118 4.87 20.93 -4.03
CA ASP A 118 3.67 21.79 -4.16
C ASP A 118 2.54 21.12 -4.97
N VAL A 119 2.17 19.90 -4.57
CA VAL A 119 0.85 19.37 -4.90
C VAL A 119 -0.12 20.07 -3.96
N GLU A 120 -0.74 21.18 -4.40
CA GLU A 120 -1.90 21.76 -3.70
C GLU A 120 -3.05 20.73 -3.67
N THR A 121 -2.97 19.87 -2.67
CA THR A 121 -4.04 19.07 -2.08
C THR A 121 -3.81 19.17 -0.59
N ASP A 122 -4.81 19.64 0.14
CA ASP A 122 -4.92 19.45 1.59
C ASP A 122 -4.37 18.05 1.99
N ASP A 123 -3.51 18.03 3.02
CA ASP A 123 -3.06 16.86 3.78
C ASP A 123 -2.16 15.78 3.12
N LEU A 124 -1.30 16.08 2.13
CA LEU A 124 -0.32 15.07 1.65
C LEU A 124 1.05 15.57 1.17
N ALA A 125 1.56 16.70 1.67
CA ALA A 125 2.93 17.17 1.37
C ALA A 125 3.97 16.61 2.36
N PHE A 126 4.00 15.29 2.54
CA PHE A 126 4.97 14.55 3.38
C PHE A 126 5.63 13.38 2.63
N ASP A 127 5.58 13.36 1.29
CA ASP A 127 5.85 12.14 0.51
C ASP A 127 7.25 12.06 -0.16
N ILE A 128 8.08 13.11 -0.12
CA ILE A 128 9.48 13.02 -0.62
C ILE A 128 10.42 12.32 0.38
N GLN A 129 10.26 12.54 1.70
CA GLN A 129 11.00 11.76 2.71
C GLN A 129 10.58 10.28 2.74
N ARG A 130 9.37 9.96 2.27
CA ARG A 130 8.79 8.61 2.29
C ARG A 130 9.22 7.74 1.10
N ARG A 131 9.88 8.30 0.08
CA ARG A 131 10.31 7.54 -1.12
C ARG A 131 11.70 6.94 -1.00
N VAL A 132 12.62 7.64 -0.32
CA VAL A 132 13.90 7.04 0.12
C VAL A 132 13.65 5.95 1.17
N GLU A 133 12.67 6.14 2.07
CA GLU A 133 12.22 5.09 2.99
C GLU A 133 11.52 3.92 2.28
N ARG A 134 10.86 4.14 1.12
CA ARG A 134 10.21 3.07 0.34
C ARG A 134 11.22 2.13 -0.32
N LYS A 135 12.39 2.61 -0.75
CA LYS A 135 13.48 1.73 -1.23
C LYS A 135 14.00 0.81 -0.11
N THR A 136 14.13 1.32 1.12
CA THR A 136 14.44 0.49 2.30
C THR A 136 13.28 -0.46 2.63
N LYS A 137 12.03 0.01 2.50
CA LYS A 137 10.83 -0.80 2.74
C LYS A 137 10.57 -1.87 1.69
N ASP A 138 10.96 -1.71 0.44
CA ASP A 138 10.77 -2.74 -0.60
C ASP A 138 11.83 -3.83 -0.55
N GLU A 139 13.05 -3.50 -0.10
CA GLU A 139 14.02 -4.51 0.36
C GLU A 139 13.54 -5.20 1.65
N GLU A 140 12.96 -4.45 2.60
CA GLU A 140 12.28 -5.05 3.76
C GLU A 140 11.02 -5.83 3.38
N ILE A 141 10.28 -5.49 2.32
CA ILE A 141 9.07 -6.20 1.85
C ILE A 141 9.45 -7.40 0.98
N LYS A 142 10.58 -7.38 0.27
CA LYS A 142 11.18 -8.62 -0.29
C LYS A 142 11.69 -9.52 0.82
N LYS A 143 12.35 -8.97 1.86
CA LYS A 143 12.68 -9.71 3.09
C LYS A 143 11.44 -10.11 3.91
N SER A 144 10.35 -9.36 3.85
CA SER A 144 9.11 -9.61 4.60
C SER A 144 8.19 -10.52 3.82
N LYS A 145 8.23 -10.57 2.49
CA LYS A 145 7.62 -11.64 1.68
C LYS A 145 8.43 -12.92 1.80
N ALA A 146 9.76 -12.85 1.88
CA ALA A 146 10.60 -14.01 2.23
C ALA A 146 10.34 -14.47 3.67
N ALA A 147 10.24 -13.56 4.63
CA ALA A 147 9.93 -13.86 6.03
C ALA A 147 8.45 -14.23 6.25
N VAL A 148 7.48 -13.77 5.44
CA VAL A 148 6.07 -14.19 5.50
C VAL A 148 5.92 -15.57 4.86
N LYS A 149 6.71 -15.88 3.83
CA LYS A 149 6.82 -17.23 3.26
C LYS A 149 7.52 -18.19 4.23
N GLU A 150 8.52 -17.72 4.98
CA GLU A 150 9.20 -18.44 6.07
C GLU A 150 8.34 -18.49 7.37
N LYS A 151 7.42 -17.53 7.59
CA LYS A 151 6.50 -17.47 8.75
C LYS A 151 5.20 -18.24 8.52
N GLN A 152 4.76 -18.43 7.28
CA GLN A 152 3.70 -19.40 6.94
C GLN A 152 4.16 -20.84 7.20
N GLU A 153 5.47 -21.10 7.20
CA GLU A 153 6.05 -22.39 7.57
C GLU A 153 6.25 -22.56 9.11
N ASN A 154 6.08 -21.51 9.93
CA ASN A 154 6.39 -21.50 11.37
C ASN A 154 5.20 -21.27 12.35
N GLY A 155 3.95 -21.33 11.90
CA GLY A 155 2.78 -21.41 12.81
C GLY A 155 2.44 -20.13 13.61
N HIS A 156 2.55 -18.95 12.99
CA HIS A 156 2.21 -17.67 13.65
C HIS A 156 0.83 -17.14 13.26
N PHE A 157 0.06 -16.64 14.24
CA PHE A 157 -1.28 -16.13 14.00
C PHE A 157 -1.25 -14.75 13.33
N HIS A 158 -1.98 -14.59 12.23
CA HIS A 158 -2.11 -13.32 11.52
C HIS A 158 -3.59 -12.91 11.42
N GLY A 159 -3.94 -11.77 12.02
CA GLY A 159 -5.29 -11.20 11.97
C GLY A 159 -5.71 -10.49 13.25
N THR A 160 -6.96 -10.01 13.29
CA THR A 160 -7.56 -9.46 14.51
C THR A 160 -7.75 -10.57 15.54
N VAL A 161 -7.25 -10.36 16.76
CA VAL A 161 -7.35 -11.33 17.85
C VAL A 161 -8.82 -11.55 18.22
N PRO A 162 -9.31 -12.81 18.17
CA PRO A 162 -10.63 -13.16 18.67
C PRO A 162 -10.83 -12.80 20.15
N PHE A 163 -12.02 -12.33 20.52
CA PHE A 163 -12.40 -12.12 21.92
C PHE A 163 -12.18 -13.39 22.75
N GLY A 164 -11.55 -13.26 23.93
CA GLY A 164 -11.13 -14.38 24.77
C GLY A 164 -9.68 -14.82 24.56
N LEU A 165 -9.02 -14.38 23.47
CA LEU A 165 -7.60 -14.63 23.20
C LEU A 165 -6.80 -13.34 23.32
N ALA A 166 -5.51 -13.50 23.57
CA ALA A 166 -4.53 -12.43 23.60
C ALA A 166 -3.31 -12.83 22.79
N PHE A 167 -2.54 -11.84 22.33
CA PHE A 167 -1.19 -12.12 21.89
C PHE A 167 -0.28 -12.36 23.11
N THR A 168 0.61 -13.34 23.00
CA THR A 168 1.73 -13.52 23.92
C THR A 168 2.69 -12.32 23.88
N ALA A 169 3.60 -12.22 24.84
CA ALA A 169 4.54 -11.10 24.96
C ALA A 169 5.41 -10.84 23.71
N ASP A 170 5.66 -11.88 22.90
CA ASP A 170 6.39 -11.78 21.62
C ASP A 170 5.53 -11.22 20.47
N LYS A 171 4.22 -11.06 20.66
CA LYS A 171 3.22 -10.66 19.67
C LYS A 171 3.09 -11.59 18.46
N MET A 172 3.54 -12.84 18.59
CA MET A 172 3.59 -13.82 17.50
C MET A 172 2.66 -15.02 17.73
N HIS A 173 2.35 -15.34 18.98
CA HIS A 173 1.51 -16.48 19.36
C HIS A 173 0.26 -16.04 20.13
N LEU A 174 -0.72 -16.93 20.22
CA LEU A 174 -1.94 -16.70 20.97
C LEU A 174 -1.86 -17.35 22.35
N GLU A 175 -2.39 -16.67 23.35
CA GLU A 175 -2.65 -17.20 24.69
C GLU A 175 -4.09 -16.88 25.11
N LYS A 176 -4.54 -17.53 26.17
CA LYS A 176 -5.85 -17.24 26.76
C LYS A 176 -5.80 -15.85 27.39
N HIS A 177 -6.75 -14.98 27.05
CA HIS A 177 -6.83 -13.70 27.73
C HIS A 177 -7.24 -13.92 29.18
N PRO A 178 -6.51 -13.37 30.16
CA PRO A 178 -6.66 -13.72 31.59
C PRO A 178 -8.03 -13.38 32.19
N VAL A 179 -8.80 -12.50 31.54
CA VAL A 179 -10.15 -12.08 32.00
C VAL A 179 -11.24 -12.46 31.00
N GLU A 180 -10.93 -12.44 29.69
CA GLU A 180 -11.97 -12.62 28.66
C GLU A 180 -12.18 -14.10 28.34
N TRP A 181 -11.22 -14.98 28.70
CA TRP A 181 -11.34 -16.41 28.45
C TRP A 181 -12.49 -17.03 29.27
N ASP A 182 -12.61 -16.67 30.55
CA ASP A 182 -13.70 -17.19 31.39
C ASP A 182 -15.05 -16.62 30.95
N GLN A 183 -15.09 -15.35 30.52
CA GLN A 183 -16.28 -14.72 29.94
C GLN A 183 -16.69 -15.39 28.61
N LEU A 184 -15.71 -15.83 27.80
CA LEU A 184 -15.97 -16.59 26.58
C LEU A 184 -16.61 -17.94 26.89
N LEU A 185 -16.08 -18.69 27.85
CA LEU A 185 -16.62 -19.98 28.25
C LEU A 185 -18.04 -19.83 28.82
N ASP A 186 -18.25 -18.87 29.71
CA ASP A 186 -19.58 -18.54 30.27
C ASP A 186 -20.58 -18.17 29.17
N ALA A 187 -20.18 -17.33 28.20
CA ALA A 187 -21.04 -16.94 27.08
C ALA A 187 -21.48 -18.13 26.22
N ILE A 188 -20.57 -19.08 25.96
CA ILE A 188 -20.86 -20.26 25.15
C ILE A 188 -21.80 -21.20 25.92
N GLU A 189 -21.50 -21.49 27.19
CA GLU A 189 -22.34 -22.34 28.04
C GLU A 189 -23.76 -21.77 28.21
N ARG A 190 -23.88 -20.47 28.52
CA ARG A 190 -25.18 -19.78 28.65
C ARG A 190 -25.97 -19.81 27.34
N ARG A 191 -25.28 -19.72 26.20
CA ARG A 191 -25.92 -19.83 24.90
C ARG A 191 -26.42 -21.24 24.62
N GLU A 192 -25.65 -22.27 24.97
CA GLU A 192 -26.06 -23.68 24.87
C GLU A 192 -27.27 -23.98 25.79
N ASN A 193 -27.32 -23.33 26.95
CA ASN A 193 -28.46 -23.37 27.87
C ASN A 193 -29.69 -22.55 27.40
N GLY A 194 -29.63 -21.94 26.21
CA GLY A 194 -30.77 -21.29 25.55
C GLY A 194 -30.92 -19.80 25.86
N GLU A 195 -29.95 -19.18 26.51
CA GLU A 195 -30.02 -17.76 26.83
C GLU A 195 -29.86 -16.87 25.58
N THR A 196 -30.46 -15.68 25.64
CA THR A 196 -30.46 -14.74 24.51
C THR A 196 -29.12 -14.01 24.38
N LEU A 197 -28.72 -13.75 23.13
CA LEU A 197 -27.47 -13.03 22.83
C LEU A 197 -27.42 -11.62 23.44
N ALA A 198 -28.58 -10.97 23.63
CA ALA A 198 -28.67 -9.65 24.23
C ALA A 198 -28.40 -9.69 25.74
N SER A 199 -29.01 -10.65 26.46
CA SER A 199 -28.77 -10.86 27.90
C SER A 199 -27.30 -11.14 28.20
N ILE A 200 -26.69 -12.05 27.43
CA ILE A 200 -25.28 -12.40 27.57
C ILE A 200 -24.37 -11.19 27.25
N ALA A 201 -24.72 -10.38 26.25
CA ALA A 201 -23.95 -9.21 25.87
C ALA A 201 -23.96 -8.12 26.94
N ASP A 202 -25.13 -7.86 27.54
CA ASP A 202 -25.29 -6.88 28.60
C ASP A 202 -24.50 -7.28 29.87
N ASP A 203 -24.51 -8.57 30.23
CA ASP A 203 -23.81 -9.08 31.41
C ASP A 203 -22.28 -9.06 31.26
N ILE A 204 -21.78 -9.41 30.07
CA ILE A 204 -20.34 -9.46 29.79
C ILE A 204 -19.79 -8.06 29.41
N GLY A 205 -20.67 -7.09 29.18
CA GLY A 205 -20.30 -5.74 28.78
C GLY A 205 -19.75 -5.66 27.35
N THR A 206 -20.29 -6.49 26.44
CA THR A 206 -19.89 -6.54 25.03
C THR A 206 -21.09 -6.36 24.09
N SER A 207 -20.88 -6.45 22.78
CA SER A 207 -21.96 -6.33 21.80
C SER A 207 -22.61 -7.69 21.48
N ALA A 208 -23.92 -7.73 21.25
CA ALA A 208 -24.61 -8.96 20.81
C ALA A 208 -24.00 -9.58 19.52
N PRO A 209 -23.50 -8.80 18.53
CA PRO A 209 -22.72 -9.34 17.42
C PRO A 209 -21.39 -10.01 17.81
N THR A 210 -20.75 -9.58 18.90
CA THR A 210 -19.54 -10.24 19.44
C THR A 210 -19.90 -11.58 20.07
N VAL A 211 -20.95 -11.62 20.90
CA VAL A 211 -21.47 -12.87 21.49
C VAL A 211 -21.89 -13.87 20.43
N SER A 212 -22.56 -13.40 19.37
CA SER A 212 -22.92 -14.25 18.21
C SER A 212 -21.68 -14.87 17.55
N ARG A 213 -20.60 -14.10 17.36
CA ARG A 213 -19.35 -14.61 16.78
C ARG A 213 -18.65 -15.62 17.69
N MET A 214 -18.65 -15.39 19.00
CA MET A 214 -18.07 -16.31 20.00
C MET A 214 -18.79 -17.66 19.99
N THR A 215 -20.13 -17.61 20.07
CA THR A 215 -20.99 -18.79 20.19
C THR A 215 -21.05 -19.59 18.89
N ASN A 216 -21.04 -18.95 17.72
CA ASN A 216 -20.99 -19.65 16.43
C ASN A 216 -19.65 -20.35 16.17
N ARG A 217 -18.56 -19.90 16.79
CA ARG A 217 -17.25 -20.56 16.69
C ARG A 217 -17.18 -21.78 17.60
N GLY A 218 -17.74 -21.67 18.81
CA GLY A 218 -17.68 -22.72 19.84
C GLY A 218 -16.29 -22.89 20.44
N VAL A 219 -16.20 -23.56 21.60
CA VAL A 219 -14.94 -23.71 22.36
C VAL A 219 -13.87 -24.45 21.54
N GLU A 220 -14.27 -25.47 20.78
CA GLU A 220 -13.35 -26.29 19.98
C GLU A 220 -12.53 -25.48 18.98
N TRP A 221 -13.13 -24.46 18.35
CA TRP A 221 -12.43 -23.58 17.42
C TRP A 221 -11.33 -22.75 18.12
N TYR A 222 -11.59 -22.28 19.34
CA TYR A 222 -10.62 -21.52 20.12
C TYR A 222 -9.46 -22.41 20.58
N GLU A 223 -9.75 -23.64 20.97
CA GLU A 223 -8.72 -24.64 21.32
C GLU A 223 -7.88 -25.05 20.12
N GLU A 224 -8.49 -25.20 18.94
CA GLU A 224 -7.77 -25.45 17.69
C GLU A 224 -6.82 -24.29 17.37
N LYS A 225 -7.25 -23.04 17.53
CA LYS A 225 -6.38 -21.88 17.30
C LYS A 225 -5.27 -21.74 18.33
N LEU A 226 -5.52 -22.09 19.59
CA LEU A 226 -4.46 -22.18 20.60
C LEU A 226 -3.50 -23.35 20.34
N ARG A 227 -3.94 -24.43 19.69
CA ARG A 227 -3.05 -25.53 19.29
C ARG A 227 -2.21 -25.19 18.06
N GLU A 228 -2.82 -24.52 17.09
CA GLU A 228 -2.21 -24.15 15.82
C GLU A 228 -1.25 -22.96 15.97
N TYR A 229 -1.57 -22.03 16.87
CA TYR A 229 -0.84 -20.76 17.00
C TYR A 229 -0.49 -20.37 18.44
N GLY A 230 -0.85 -21.19 19.42
CA GLY A 230 -0.41 -20.98 20.79
C GLY A 230 0.99 -21.55 21.00
N ARG A 231 1.67 -21.03 22.01
CA ARG A 231 2.97 -21.54 22.41
C ARG A 231 2.76 -22.88 23.12
N GLU A 232 3.37 -23.97 22.64
CA GLU A 232 3.55 -25.15 23.49
C GLU A 232 4.31 -24.66 24.73
N GLU A 233 3.69 -24.75 25.91
CA GLU A 233 4.43 -24.50 27.13
C GLU A 233 5.71 -25.34 27.08
N PRO A 234 6.89 -24.78 27.41
CA PRO A 234 8.05 -25.63 27.62
C PRO A 234 7.65 -26.64 28.68
N VAL A 235 7.59 -27.92 28.29
CA VAL A 235 7.40 -29.05 29.20
C VAL A 235 8.32 -28.77 30.39
N PRO A 236 7.80 -28.63 31.62
CA PRO A 236 8.62 -28.26 32.75
C PRO A 236 9.74 -29.28 32.80
N HIS A 237 10.97 -28.85 32.52
CA HIS A 237 12.12 -29.68 32.75
C HIS A 237 12.06 -29.99 34.24
N ALA A 238 11.71 -31.23 34.53
CA ALA A 238 11.83 -31.80 35.85
C ALA A 238 13.24 -31.44 36.31
N SER A 239 13.32 -30.53 37.28
CA SER A 239 14.55 -30.22 37.97
C SER A 239 15.00 -31.52 38.60
N ASN A 240 15.88 -32.21 37.87
CA ASN A 240 16.59 -33.34 38.37
C ASN A 240 17.51 -32.81 39.47
N GLN A 241 17.48 -33.56 40.57
CA GLN A 241 18.08 -33.27 41.86
C GLN A 241 19.53 -32.81 41.77
N GLY A 242 19.88 -31.87 42.66
CA GLY A 242 21.23 -31.56 43.10
C GLY A 242 21.16 -31.00 44.52
#